data_AF-C1CV00-F1
#
_entry.id   AF-C1CV00-F1
#
_cell.length_a   1.000
_cell.length_b   1.000
_cell.length_c   1.000
_cell.angle_alpha   90.00
_cell.angle_beta   90.00
_cell.angle_gamma   90.00
#
_symmetry.space_group_name_H-M   'P 1'
#
loop_
_entity.id
_entity.type
_entity.pdbx_description
1 polymer ?
#
loop_
_entity_poly.entity_id
_entity_poly.type
_entity_poly.pdbx_seq_one_letter_code
_entity_poly.pdbx_strand_id
1 'polypeptide(L)' 'MSGRGRHLAAYHARQRDQALTELRPALTEAKRLRGEGLTWEEVAADLRGRGFTSRSGAPFTTAALYLAARKYPV' A
#
# COMPACT_ATOMS: atom_id res chain seq x y z
N MET A 1 -27.86 -18.08 -3.78
CA MET A 1 -27.00 -16.88 -3.67
C MET A 1 -27.30 -15.94 -4.82
N SER A 2 -27.98 -14.82 -4.55
CA SER A 2 -28.51 -13.89 -5.56
C SER A 2 -27.38 -13.14 -6.30
N GLY A 3 -27.53 -12.91 -7.62
CA GLY A 3 -26.50 -12.35 -8.51
C GLY A 3 -25.88 -11.00 -8.08
N ARG A 4 -26.54 -10.22 -7.22
CA ARG A 4 -25.98 -8.98 -6.63
C ARG A 4 -24.75 -9.23 -5.75
N GLY A 5 -24.70 -10.33 -5.00
CA GLY A 5 -23.57 -10.63 -4.10
C GLY A 5 -22.27 -10.96 -4.86
N ARG A 6 -22.36 -11.64 -6.00
CA ARG A 6 -21.20 -11.93 -6.87
C ARG A 6 -20.66 -10.67 -7.55
N HIS A 7 -21.55 -9.75 -7.95
CA HIS A 7 -21.14 -8.52 -8.63
C HIS A 7 -20.34 -7.60 -7.69
N LEU A 8 -20.79 -7.43 -6.45
CA LEU A 8 -20.08 -6.62 -5.45
C LEU A 8 -18.72 -7.23 -5.08
N ALA A 9 -18.64 -8.56 -4.91
CA ALA A 9 -17.38 -9.24 -4.65
C ALA A 9 -16.35 -9.04 -5.78
N ALA A 10 -16.78 -9.16 -7.04
CA ALA A 10 -15.92 -8.94 -8.20
C ALA A 10 -15.47 -7.47 -8.36
N TYR A 11 -16.30 -6.52 -7.94
CA TYR A 11 -15.94 -5.11 -7.90
C TYR A 11 -14.89 -4.81 -6.83
N HIS A 12 -15.09 -5.30 -5.60
CA HIS A 12 -14.13 -5.13 -4.52
C HIS A 12 -12.80 -5.84 -4.78
N ALA A 13 -12.82 -7.00 -5.47
CA ALA A 13 -11.60 -7.67 -5.91
C ALA A 13 -10.80 -6.78 -6.88
N ARG A 14 -11.44 -6.25 -7.92
CA ARG A 14 -10.79 -5.34 -8.88
C ARG A 14 -10.22 -4.09 -8.22
N GLN A 15 -10.94 -3.49 -7.28
CA GLN A 15 -10.43 -2.33 -6.54
C GLN A 15 -9.20 -2.67 -5.67
N ARG A 16 -9.14 -3.88 -5.11
CA ARG A 16 -7.96 -4.33 -4.34
C ARG A 16 -6.76 -4.57 -5.24
N ASP A 17 -6.96 -5.19 -6.40
CA ASP A 17 -5.86 -5.44 -7.36
C ASP A 17 -5.28 -4.13 -7.89
N GLN A 18 -6.14 -3.16 -8.17
CA GLN A 18 -5.71 -1.83 -8.58
C GLN A 18 -4.97 -1.11 -7.45
N ALA A 19 -5.50 -1.16 -6.22
CA ALA A 19 -4.83 -0.60 -5.05
C ALA A 19 -3.44 -1.22 -4.82
N LEU A 20 -3.33 -2.54 -4.98
CA LEU A 20 -2.05 -3.23 -4.86
C LEU A 20 -1.11 -2.80 -5.97
N THR A 21 -1.56 -2.72 -7.21
CA THR A 21 -0.73 -2.31 -8.36
C THR A 21 -0.15 -0.90 -8.17
N GLU A 22 -0.97 0.05 -7.70
CA GLU A 22 -0.55 1.42 -7.41
C GLU A 22 0.47 1.49 -6.26
N LEU A 23 0.25 0.72 -5.19
CA LEU A 23 1.08 0.78 -3.98
C LEU A 23 2.30 -0.14 -4.02
N ARG A 24 2.34 -1.12 -4.94
CA ARG A 24 3.36 -2.17 -4.99
C ARG A 24 4.79 -1.61 -4.99
N PRO A 25 5.14 -0.60 -5.80
CA PRO A 25 6.51 -0.06 -5.79
C PRO A 25 6.91 0.49 -4.40
N ALA A 26 6.03 1.25 -3.76
CA ALA A 26 6.28 1.82 -2.44
C ALA A 26 6.36 0.74 -1.35
N LEU A 27 5.52 -0.29 -1.42
CA LEU A 27 5.52 -1.39 -0.45
C LEU A 27 6.73 -2.31 -0.60
N THR A 28 7.17 -2.59 -1.83
CA THR A 28 8.39 -3.37 -2.09
C THR A 28 9.61 -2.65 -1.52
N GLU A 29 9.70 -1.34 -1.76
CA GLU A 29 10.80 -0.54 -1.23
C GLU A 29 10.74 -0.44 0.30
N ALA A 30 9.54 -0.28 0.87
CA ALA A 30 9.34 -0.31 2.31
C ALA A 30 9.82 -1.63 2.93
N LYS A 31 9.53 -2.77 2.29
CA LYS A 31 9.97 -4.10 2.74
C LYS A 31 11.50 -4.22 2.70
N ARG A 32 12.14 -3.73 1.62
CA ARG A 32 13.61 -3.70 1.51
C ARG A 32 14.22 -2.90 2.65
N LEU A 33 13.78 -1.66 2.86
CA LEU A 33 14.30 -0.77 3.89
C LEU A 33 14.03 -1.29 5.31
N ARG A 34 12.88 -1.94 5.54
CA ARG A 34 12.62 -2.64 6.81
C ARG A 34 13.56 -3.82 7.04
N GLY A 35 13.94 -4.53 5.97
CA GLY A 35 14.96 -5.60 6.02
C GLY A 35 16.36 -5.08 6.34
N GLU A 36 16.65 -3.82 6.01
CA GLU A 36 17.90 -3.11 6.36
C GLU A 36 17.89 -2.55 7.79
N GLY A 37 16.79 -2.70 8.52
CA GLY A 37 16.68 -2.32 9.93
C GLY A 37 16.07 -0.93 10.18
N LEU A 38 15.75 -0.17 9.14
CA LEU A 38 15.15 1.17 9.30
C LEU A 38 13.80 1.09 10.00
N THR A 39 13.51 2.03 10.89
CA THR A 39 12.21 2.21 11.52
C THR A 39 11.14 2.62 10.48
N TRP A 40 9.86 2.39 10.80
CA TRP A 40 8.77 2.81 9.90
C TRP A 40 8.75 4.32 9.61
N GLU A 41 9.23 5.14 10.55
CA GLU A 41 9.33 6.58 10.38
C GLU A 41 10.40 6.94 9.35
N GLU A 42 11.59 6.34 9.45
CA GLU A 42 12.68 6.53 8.49
C GLU A 42 12.29 6.02 7.09
N VAL A 43 11.62 4.86 7.01
CA VAL A 43 11.09 4.33 5.75
C VAL A 43 10.09 5.31 5.14
N ALA A 44 9.15 5.84 5.93
CA ALA A 44 8.18 6.81 5.42
C ALA A 44 8.86 8.11 4.96
N ALA A 45 9.90 8.56 5.66
CA ALA A 45 10.69 9.72 5.25
C ALA A 45 11.43 9.48 3.93
N ASP A 46 12.09 8.33 3.77
CA ASP A 46 12.78 7.96 2.54
C ASP A 46 11.81 7.87 1.35
N LEU A 47 10.67 7.20 1.53
CA LEU A 47 9.65 7.10 0.48
C LEU A 47 9.11 8.48 0.06
N ARG A 48 8.89 9.39 1.02
CA ARG A 48 8.50 10.78 0.70
C ARG A 48 9.60 11.52 -0.05
N GLY A 49 10.87 11.36 0.36
CA GLY A 49 12.01 11.96 -0.33
C GLY A 49 12.16 11.51 -1.79
N ARG A 50 11.71 10.29 -2.10
CA ARG A 50 11.67 9.72 -3.45
C ARG A 50 10.40 10.04 -4.24
N GLY A 51 9.44 10.76 -3.64
CA GLY A 51 8.19 11.14 -4.28
C GLY A 51 7.11 10.05 -4.30
N PHE A 52 7.25 8.98 -3.51
CA PHE A 52 6.17 7.99 -3.37
C PHE A 52 4.98 8.60 -2.64
N THR A 53 3.78 8.34 -3.15
CA THR A 53 2.51 8.82 -2.61
C THR A 53 1.54 7.67 -2.36
N SER A 54 0.61 7.91 -1.45
CA SER A 54 -0.53 7.04 -1.21
C SER A 54 -1.54 7.10 -2.37
N ARG A 55 -2.57 6.24 -2.34
CA ARG A 55 -3.62 6.21 -3.39
C ARG A 55 -4.36 7.52 -3.59
N SER A 56 -4.41 8.40 -2.57
CA SER A 56 -5.02 9.72 -2.70
C SER A 56 -4.08 10.77 -3.29
N GLY A 57 -2.85 10.40 -3.65
CA GLY A 57 -1.79 11.33 -4.07
C GLY A 57 -1.11 12.05 -2.90
N ALA A 58 -1.57 11.83 -1.66
CA ALA A 58 -0.93 12.41 -0.48
C ALA A 58 0.38 11.66 -0.14
N PRO A 59 1.42 12.34 0.39
CA PRO A 59 2.64 11.68 0.87
C PRO A 59 2.35 10.62 1.92
N PHE A 60 3.17 9.56 1.97
CA PHE A 60 3.02 8.53 3.00
C PHE A 60 3.32 9.07 4.40
N THR A 61 2.33 9.00 5.28
CA THR A 61 2.57 9.09 6.72
C THR A 61 3.03 7.74 7.25
N THR A 62 3.73 7.74 8.39
CA THR A 62 4.20 6.51 9.06
C THR A 62 3.04 5.54 9.32
N ALA A 63 1.92 6.05 9.84
CA ALA A 63 0.74 5.24 10.12
C ALA A 63 0.09 4.68 8.85
N ALA A 64 -0.04 5.49 7.79
CA ALA A 64 -0.63 5.04 6.52
C ALA A 64 0.23 3.94 5.87
N LEU A 65 1.54 4.10 5.89
CA LEU A 65 2.48 3.12 5.36
C LEU A 65 2.39 1.80 6.13
N TYR A 66 2.40 1.86 7.47
CA TYR A 66 2.28 0.67 8.32
C TYR A 66 0.98 -0.11 8.05
N LEU A 67 -0.15 0.60 7.97
CA LEU A 67 -1.44 -0.01 7.66
C LEU A 67 -1.47 -0.61 6.25
N ALA A 68 -0.88 0.07 5.27
CA ALA A 68 -0.79 -0.44 3.90
C ALA A 68 0.05 -1.71 3.82
N ALA A 69 1.23 -1.73 4.46
CA ALA A 69 2.11 -2.90 4.49
C ALA A 69 1.48 -4.12 5.18
N ARG A 70 0.67 -3.91 6.22
CA ARG A 70 -0.11 -5.00 6.85
C ARG A 70 -1.26 -5.50 6.00
N LYS A 71 -1.92 -4.61 5.26
CA LYS A 71 -3.10 -4.91 4.46
C LYS A 71 -2.75 -5.57 3.12
N TYR A 72 -1.60 -5.22 2.57
CA TYR A 72 -1.14 -5.62 1.25
C TYR A 72 0.29 -6.21 1.36
N PRO A 73 0.43 -7.45 1.84
CA PRO A 73 1.73 -8.08 1.89
C PRO A 73 2.28 -8.26 0.47
N VAL A 74 3.48 -7.73 0.24
CA VAL A 74 4.32 -7.92 -0.95
C VAL A 74 5.55 -8.75 -0.60
#